data_AF-A0A8I0SH71-F1
#
_entry.id   AF-A0A8I0SH71-F1
#
_cell.length_a   1.000
_cell.length_b   1.000
_cell.length_c   1.000
_cell.angle_alpha   90.00
_cell.angle_beta   90.00
_cell.angle_gamma   90.00
#
_symmetry.space_group_name_H-M   'P 1'
#
loop_
_entity.id
_entity.type
_entity.pdbx_description
1 polymer ?
#
loop_
_entity_poly.entity_id
_entity_poly.type
_entity_poly.pdbx_seq_one_letter_code
_entity_poly.pdbx_strand_id
1 'polypeptide(L)'
;MAVLPIRITGDPVLHAPAREVEAFDDALRALVADMFETMDEAPGVGLAAPQVGVPLRVFVYSYETDEGEPLRGVAVNPDLFITPVAVREADEDTEEEGCLSFPGERFPLVRADRAILRAVDLDGRPFEIEAAGWFARILQHEFDHLDGLLYTDRLEHEHVKPVAKIIRKSGWGVPGQSWLPGRDHLED
;
A
#
# COMPACT_ATOMS: atom_id res chain seq x y z
N MET A 1 14.39 -12.96 -9.68
CA MET A 1 13.53 -11.86 -9.20
C MET A 1 14.44 -10.85 -8.52
N ALA A 2 14.06 -9.59 -8.54
CA ALA A 2 14.86 -8.49 -8.02
C ALA A 2 14.04 -7.71 -6.97
N VAL A 3 14.73 -7.23 -5.94
CA VAL A 3 14.18 -6.24 -5.01
C VAL A 3 14.18 -4.88 -5.71
N LEU A 4 13.04 -4.21 -5.72
CA LEU A 4 12.83 -2.91 -6.34
C LEU A 4 12.97 -1.78 -5.31
N PRO A 5 13.51 -0.61 -5.69
CA PRO A 5 13.48 0.56 -4.84
C PRO A 5 12.05 1.03 -4.57
N ILE A 6 11.72 1.26 -3.30
CA ILE A 6 10.43 1.80 -2.87
C ILE A 6 10.51 3.33 -2.86
N ARG A 7 9.58 3.99 -3.55
CA ARG A 7 9.45 5.44 -3.63
C ARG A 7 8.97 6.02 -2.31
N ILE A 8 9.52 7.18 -1.95
CA ILE A 8 9.16 7.94 -0.75
C ILE A 8 8.23 9.09 -1.14
N THR A 9 7.37 9.50 -0.20
CA THR A 9 6.45 10.63 -0.36
C THR A 9 7.12 11.86 -0.99
N GLY A 10 6.47 12.41 -2.01
CA GLY A 10 6.99 13.49 -2.85
C GLY A 10 7.30 13.05 -4.26
N ASP A 11 7.47 11.75 -4.51
CA ASP A 11 7.51 11.21 -5.87
C ASP A 11 6.12 11.33 -6.53
N PRO A 12 6.00 11.99 -7.70
CA PRO A 12 4.71 12.20 -8.37
C PRO A 12 3.92 10.92 -8.66
N VAL A 13 4.60 9.77 -8.81
CA VAL A 13 3.93 8.48 -9.04
C VAL A 13 3.04 8.04 -7.87
N LEU A 14 3.35 8.47 -6.65
CA LEU A 14 2.55 8.17 -5.45
C LEU A 14 1.34 9.09 -5.29
N HIS A 15 1.29 10.18 -6.06
CA HIS A 15 0.34 11.29 -5.90
C HIS A 15 -0.53 11.50 -7.16
N ALA A 16 -0.62 10.48 -8.00
CA ALA A 16 -1.41 10.47 -9.22
C ALA A 16 -2.11 9.11 -9.39
N PRO A 17 -3.38 9.09 -9.86
CA PRO A 17 -4.06 7.84 -10.13
C PRO A 17 -3.30 6.96 -11.13
N ALA A 18 -3.14 5.69 -10.77
CA ALA A 18 -2.52 4.68 -11.59
C ALA A 18 -3.43 4.28 -12.76
N ARG A 19 -2.82 3.93 -13.90
CA ARG A 19 -3.52 3.49 -15.12
C ARG A 19 -3.84 2.00 -15.06
N GLU A 20 -4.94 1.61 -15.72
CA GLU A 20 -5.32 0.22 -15.83
C GLU A 20 -4.27 -0.60 -16.60
N VAL A 21 -4.18 -1.87 -16.22
CA VAL A 21 -3.43 -2.90 -16.94
C VAL A 21 -4.27 -3.39 -18.13
N GLU A 22 -3.72 -3.24 -19.33
CA GLU A 22 -4.36 -3.68 -20.57
C GLU A 22 -3.79 -5.01 -21.10
N ALA A 23 -2.56 -5.35 -20.71
CA ALA A 23 -1.83 -6.53 -21.19
C ALA A 23 -1.41 -7.43 -20.02
N PHE A 24 -1.81 -8.70 -20.10
CA PHE A 24 -1.52 -9.76 -19.11
C PHE A 24 -0.38 -10.64 -19.62
N ASP A 25 0.78 -10.04 -19.79
CA ASP A 25 1.96 -10.64 -20.40
C ASP A 25 3.06 -10.99 -19.37
N ASP A 26 4.21 -11.44 -19.87
CA ASP A 26 5.35 -11.80 -19.03
C ASP A 26 5.95 -10.59 -18.28
N ALA A 27 5.74 -9.36 -18.77
CA ALA A 27 6.22 -8.16 -18.08
C ALA A 27 5.39 -7.88 -16.83
N LEU A 28 4.06 -8.05 -16.90
CA LEU A 28 3.19 -8.00 -15.71
C LEU A 28 3.58 -9.08 -14.69
N ARG A 29 3.81 -10.31 -15.16
CA ARG A 29 4.21 -11.42 -14.28
C ARG A 29 5.54 -11.15 -13.60
N ALA A 30 6.52 -10.64 -14.32
CA ALA A 30 7.83 -10.26 -13.77
C ALA A 30 7.70 -9.15 -12.72
N LEU A 31 6.92 -8.10 -13.02
CA LEU A 31 6.65 -7.01 -12.07
C LEU A 31 6.06 -7.54 -10.77
N VAL A 32 5.02 -8.38 -10.85
CA VAL A 32 4.35 -8.92 -9.66
C VAL A 32 5.29 -9.82 -8.86
N ALA A 33 6.14 -10.60 -9.53
CA ALA A 33 7.18 -11.41 -8.88
C ALA A 33 8.18 -10.54 -8.11
N ASP A 34 8.67 -9.47 -8.74
CA ASP A 34 9.60 -8.53 -8.11
C ASP A 34 8.94 -7.74 -6.98
N MET A 35 7.65 -7.41 -7.09
CA MET A 35 6.88 -6.77 -6.02
C MET A 35 6.72 -7.67 -4.80
N PHE A 36 6.47 -8.98 -5.00
CA PHE A 36 6.44 -9.94 -3.90
C PHE A 36 7.79 -10.05 -3.19
N GLU A 37 8.89 -10.16 -3.93
CA GLU A 37 10.25 -10.18 -3.36
C GLU A 37 10.55 -8.89 -2.58
N THR A 38 10.17 -7.74 -3.15
CA THR A 38 10.37 -6.42 -2.53
C THR A 38 9.56 -6.28 -1.23
N MET A 39 8.31 -6.74 -1.23
CA MET A 39 7.44 -6.72 -0.05
C MET A 39 8.00 -7.62 1.07
N ASP A 40 8.47 -8.81 0.72
CA ASP A 40 9.04 -9.77 1.69
C ASP A 40 10.34 -9.23 2.32
N GLU A 41 11.20 -8.56 1.54
CA GLU A 41 12.44 -7.94 2.02
C GLU A 41 12.19 -6.64 2.82
N ALA A 42 11.07 -5.95 2.57
CA ALA A 42 10.64 -4.73 3.27
C ALA A 42 9.70 -5.00 4.47
N PRO A 43 9.75 -6.21 5.05
CA PRO A 43 8.67 -6.93 5.74
C PRO A 43 7.26 -6.28 5.72
N GLY A 44 6.71 -6.05 4.53
CA GLY A 44 5.38 -5.50 4.32
C GLY A 44 4.27 -6.57 4.26
N VAL A 45 3.02 -6.16 4.48
CA VAL A 45 1.81 -7.00 4.30
C VAL A 45 1.05 -6.69 3.00
N GLY A 46 1.48 -5.66 2.29
CA GLY A 46 1.01 -5.24 0.98
C GLY A 46 2.03 -4.34 0.30
N LEU A 47 1.97 -4.29 -1.03
CA LEU A 47 2.78 -3.39 -1.85
C LEU A 47 2.08 -3.09 -3.18
N ALA A 48 1.83 -1.81 -3.44
CA ALA A 48 1.25 -1.33 -4.69
C ALA A 48 2.32 -0.97 -5.73
N ALA A 49 2.02 -1.20 -7.02
CA ALA A 49 2.96 -0.92 -8.11
C ALA A 49 3.46 0.56 -8.15
N PRO A 50 2.63 1.57 -7.81
CA PRO A 50 3.12 2.95 -7.68
C PRO A 50 4.26 3.09 -6.68
N GLN A 51 4.28 2.29 -5.60
CA GLN A 51 5.36 2.31 -4.61
C GLN A 51 6.70 1.86 -5.16
N VAL A 52 6.72 1.04 -6.22
CA VAL A 52 7.97 0.69 -6.94
C VAL A 52 8.17 1.55 -8.20
N GLY A 53 7.39 2.61 -8.34
CA GLY A 53 7.47 3.58 -9.43
C GLY A 53 6.80 3.16 -10.72
N VAL A 54 5.93 2.16 -10.67
CA VAL A 54 5.17 1.68 -11.82
C VAL A 54 3.71 2.15 -11.68
N PRO A 55 3.21 3.08 -12.52
CA PRO A 55 1.90 3.68 -12.35
C PRO A 55 0.77 2.76 -12.86
N LEU A 56 0.75 1.48 -12.47
CA LEU A 56 -0.28 0.51 -12.86
C LEU A 56 -1.20 0.19 -11.68
N ARG A 57 -2.49 -0.07 -11.96
CA ARG A 57 -3.47 -0.52 -10.97
C ARG A 57 -3.22 -1.97 -10.55
N VAL A 58 -2.13 -2.21 -9.84
CA VAL A 58 -1.70 -3.53 -9.35
C VAL A 58 -1.20 -3.39 -7.93
N PHE A 59 -1.66 -4.25 -7.03
CA PHE A 59 -1.00 -4.44 -5.74
C PHE A 59 -0.90 -5.92 -5.39
N VAL A 60 0.12 -6.25 -4.60
CA VAL A 60 0.27 -7.56 -3.96
C VAL A 60 -0.08 -7.46 -2.48
N TYR A 61 -0.50 -8.56 -1.89
CA TYR A 61 -0.80 -8.66 -0.46
C TYR A 61 -0.40 -10.03 0.09
N SER A 62 -0.06 -10.05 1.37
CA SER A 62 0.23 -11.27 2.13
C SER A 62 -0.29 -11.08 3.55
N TYR A 63 -1.30 -11.86 3.93
CA TYR A 63 -1.98 -11.78 5.21
C TYR A 63 -2.13 -13.20 5.78
N GLU A 64 -1.95 -13.35 7.09
CA GLU A 64 -2.25 -14.61 7.79
C GLU A 64 -3.61 -14.45 8.48
N THR A 65 -4.55 -15.37 8.19
CA THR A 65 -5.87 -15.33 8.83
C THR A 65 -5.77 -15.66 10.31
N ASP A 66 -6.82 -15.35 11.08
CA ASP A 66 -6.90 -15.72 12.51
C ASP A 66 -6.79 -17.24 12.75
N GLU A 67 -7.02 -18.05 11.72
CA GLU A 67 -6.90 -19.52 11.73
C GLU A 67 -5.49 -20.00 11.36
N GLY A 68 -4.57 -19.07 11.09
CA GLY A 68 -3.19 -19.34 10.68
C GLY A 68 -3.05 -19.73 9.22
N GLU A 69 -4.08 -19.48 8.39
CA GLU A 69 -4.02 -19.80 6.96
C GLU A 69 -3.40 -18.63 6.19
N PRO A 70 -2.32 -18.85 5.42
CA PRO A 70 -1.70 -17.79 4.65
C PRO A 70 -2.57 -17.44 3.44
N LEU A 71 -2.99 -16.18 3.36
CA LEU A 71 -3.67 -15.58 2.23
C LEU A 71 -2.72 -14.61 1.52
N ARG A 72 -2.21 -15.04 0.36
CA ARG A 72 -1.28 -14.25 -0.46
C ARG A 72 -1.78 -14.18 -1.89
N GLY A 73 -1.74 -13.00 -2.49
CA GLY A 73 -2.26 -12.81 -3.84
C GLY A 73 -1.90 -11.47 -4.47
N VAL A 74 -2.38 -11.28 -5.69
CA VAL A 74 -2.23 -10.07 -6.48
C VAL A 74 -3.60 -9.63 -6.98
N ALA A 75 -3.87 -8.33 -6.88
CA ALA A 75 -5.07 -7.71 -7.40
C ALA A 75 -4.69 -6.81 -8.57
N VAL A 76 -5.10 -7.19 -9.78
CA VAL A 76 -4.94 -6.37 -10.99
C VAL A 76 -6.27 -5.71 -11.32
N ASN A 77 -6.22 -4.41 -11.66
CA ASN A 77 -7.38 -3.54 -11.91
C ASN A 77 -8.48 -3.69 -10.86
N PRO A 78 -8.16 -3.54 -9.56
CA PRO A 78 -9.15 -3.74 -8.52
C PRO A 78 -10.20 -2.62 -8.47
N ASP A 79 -11.40 -2.99 -8.05
CA ASP A 79 -12.45 -2.15 -7.49
C ASP A 79 -12.62 -2.50 -6.00
N LEU A 80 -12.75 -1.48 -5.14
CA LEU A 80 -12.93 -1.66 -3.70
C LEU A 80 -14.25 -1.04 -3.23
N PHE A 81 -15.05 -1.85 -2.54
CA PHE A 81 -16.30 -1.43 -1.92
C PHE A 81 -16.14 -1.52 -0.41
N ILE A 82 -16.35 -0.43 0.31
CA ILE A 82 -16.16 -0.37 1.76
C ILE A 82 -17.46 -0.04 2.49
N THR A 83 -17.58 -0.48 3.74
CA THR A 83 -18.61 0.05 4.63
C THR A 83 -18.31 1.52 4.98
N PRO A 84 -19.31 2.30 5.44
CA PRO A 84 -19.04 3.64 5.96
C PRO A 84 -17.96 3.62 7.05
N VAL A 85 -17.03 4.59 6.97
CA VAL A 85 -16.00 4.79 8.00
C VAL A 85 -16.67 5.38 9.25
N ALA A 86 -16.36 4.82 10.43
CA ALA A 86 -16.88 5.32 11.69
C ALA A 86 -16.37 6.74 11.98
N VAL A 87 -17.24 7.59 12.54
CA VAL A 87 -16.85 8.95 12.98
C VAL A 87 -16.48 8.89 14.45
N ARG A 88 -15.21 8.63 14.73
CA ARG A 88 -14.60 8.55 16.06
C ARG A 88 -13.10 8.75 15.94
N GLU A 89 -12.47 9.02 17.07
CA GLU A 89 -11.01 8.95 17.18
C GLU A 89 -10.53 7.51 16.98
N ALA A 90 -9.37 7.35 16.35
CA ALA A 90 -8.69 6.07 16.22
C ALA A 90 -8.02 5.69 17.55
N ASP A 91 -8.01 4.39 17.85
CA ASP A 91 -7.32 3.87 19.02
C ASP A 91 -5.79 3.85 18.77
N GLU A 92 -5.03 4.55 19.62
CA GLU A 92 -3.58 4.72 19.46
C GLU A 92 -2.79 3.41 19.61
N ASP A 93 -3.34 2.39 20.27
CA ASP A 93 -2.64 1.13 20.53
C ASP A 93 -2.96 0.05 19.49
N THR A 94 -4.15 0.13 18.87
CA THR A 94 -4.69 -0.96 18.04
C THR A 94 -5.02 -0.57 16.60
N GLU A 95 -4.99 0.73 16.26
CA GLU A 95 -5.35 1.24 14.93
C GLU A 95 -4.26 2.07 14.27
N GLU A 96 -3.00 1.84 14.65
CA GLU A 96 -1.85 2.44 13.98
C GLU A 96 -1.62 1.87 12.58
N GLU A 97 -1.43 2.77 11.61
CA GLU A 97 -1.10 2.44 10.24
C GLU A 97 0.23 3.09 9.86
N GLY A 98 1.05 2.36 9.07
CA GLY A 98 2.30 2.84 8.52
C GLY A 98 2.40 2.52 7.03
N CYS A 99 3.41 3.06 6.36
CA CYS A 99 3.60 2.86 4.92
C CYS A 99 5.09 2.78 4.57
N LEU A 100 5.45 1.86 3.68
CA LEU A 100 6.82 1.75 3.15
C LEU A 100 7.26 2.99 2.35
N SER A 101 6.31 3.80 1.87
CA SER A 101 6.54 5.08 1.19
C SER A 101 6.56 6.30 2.14
N PHE A 102 6.32 6.09 3.43
CA PHE A 102 6.51 7.07 4.49
C PHE A 102 7.23 6.37 5.67
N PRO A 103 8.53 6.05 5.50
CA PRO A 103 9.17 5.04 6.33
C PRO A 103 9.33 5.44 7.81
N GLY A 104 9.27 4.44 8.69
CA GLY A 104 9.59 4.60 10.12
C GLY A 104 8.52 5.28 10.98
N GLU A 105 7.41 5.71 10.39
CA GLU A 105 6.38 6.47 11.08
C GLU A 105 5.03 5.79 10.97
N ARG A 106 4.28 5.82 12.07
CA ARG A 106 2.94 5.26 12.20
C ARG A 106 2.03 6.29 12.86
N PHE A 107 0.78 6.33 12.43
CA PHE A 107 -0.24 7.18 13.03
C PHE A 107 -1.56 6.42 13.18
N PRO A 108 -2.35 6.74 14.22
CA PRO A 108 -3.67 6.15 14.38
C PRO A 108 -4.60 6.60 13.24
N LEU A 109 -5.30 5.65 12.63
CA LEU A 109 -6.20 5.91 11.49
C LEU A 109 -7.42 5.00 11.50
N VAL A 110 -8.62 5.59 11.50
CA VAL A 110 -9.86 4.84 11.34
C VAL A 110 -10.05 4.44 9.88
N ARG A 111 -10.22 3.14 9.66
CA ARG A 111 -10.59 2.57 8.35
C ARG A 111 -12.01 2.01 8.42
N ALA A 112 -12.59 1.70 7.27
CA ALA A 112 -13.82 0.93 7.26
C ALA A 112 -13.56 -0.49 7.77
N ASP A 113 -14.44 -1.00 8.63
CA ASP A 113 -14.27 -2.33 9.24
C ASP A 113 -14.39 -3.48 8.23
N ARG A 114 -15.05 -3.25 7.09
CA ARG A 114 -15.27 -4.27 6.05
C ARG A 114 -15.03 -3.69 4.67
N ALA A 115 -14.48 -4.54 3.81
CA ALA A 115 -14.29 -4.25 2.41
C ALA A 115 -14.60 -5.48 1.53
N ILE A 116 -15.08 -5.23 0.32
CA ILE A 116 -15.18 -6.22 -0.76
C ILE A 116 -14.24 -5.74 -1.86
N LEU A 117 -13.25 -6.57 -2.18
CA LEU A 117 -12.33 -6.35 -3.29
C LEU A 117 -12.78 -7.19 -4.48
N ARG A 118 -12.96 -6.56 -5.63
CA ARG A 118 -13.12 -7.24 -6.92
C ARG A 118 -11.91 -6.94 -7.77
N ALA A 119 -11.28 -7.95 -8.34
CA ALA A 119 -10.10 -7.77 -9.17
C ALA A 119 -9.96 -8.93 -10.16
N VAL A 120 -8.91 -8.89 -10.98
CA VAL A 120 -8.50 -10.04 -11.79
C VAL A 120 -7.11 -10.53 -11.39
N ASP A 121 -6.85 -11.83 -11.58
CA ASP A 121 -5.55 -12.44 -11.37
C ASP A 121 -4.59 -12.18 -12.56
N LEU A 122 -3.37 -12.76 -12.51
CA LEU A 122 -2.37 -12.64 -13.59
C LEU A 122 -2.79 -13.26 -14.93
N ASP A 123 -3.84 -14.08 -14.94
CA ASP A 123 -4.41 -14.69 -16.14
C ASP A 123 -5.71 -13.96 -16.58
N GLY A 124 -6.05 -12.84 -15.94
CA GLY A 124 -7.24 -12.05 -16.22
C GLY A 124 -8.53 -12.70 -15.70
N ARG A 125 -8.46 -13.71 -14.82
CA ARG A 125 -9.64 -14.34 -14.24
C ARG A 125 -10.18 -13.49 -13.10
N PRO A 126 -11.48 -13.17 -13.08
CA PRO A 126 -12.07 -12.37 -12.02
C PRO A 126 -12.15 -13.17 -10.71
N PHE A 127 -11.93 -12.46 -9.60
CA PHE A 127 -12.16 -12.96 -8.26
C PHE A 127 -12.72 -11.87 -7.34
N GLU A 128 -13.28 -12.30 -6.21
CA GLU A 128 -13.81 -11.43 -5.17
C GLU A 128 -13.27 -11.88 -3.81
N ILE A 129 -12.97 -10.92 -2.94
CA ILE A 129 -12.54 -11.14 -1.56
C ILE A 129 -13.42 -10.29 -0.65
N GLU A 130 -14.10 -10.93 0.30
CA GLU A 130 -14.70 -10.26 1.44
C GLU A 130 -13.69 -10.23 2.59
N ALA A 131 -13.38 -9.02 3.09
CA ALA A 131 -12.42 -8.81 4.15
C ALA A 131 -13.04 -8.01 5.29
N ALA A 132 -12.56 -8.27 6.50
CA ALA A 132 -12.90 -7.50 7.69
C ALA A 132 -11.63 -7.18 8.50
N GLY A 133 -11.73 -6.22 9.41
CA GLY A 133 -10.67 -5.89 10.37
C GLY A 133 -9.35 -5.53 9.68
N TRP A 134 -8.26 -6.14 10.13
CA TRP A 134 -6.91 -5.83 9.65
C TRP A 134 -6.74 -6.08 8.15
N PHE A 135 -7.32 -7.16 7.62
CA PHE A 135 -7.20 -7.42 6.20
C PHE A 135 -7.98 -6.40 5.36
N ALA A 136 -9.17 -5.96 5.82
CA ALA A 136 -9.87 -4.86 5.17
C ALA A 136 -9.05 -3.57 5.17
N ARG A 137 -8.29 -3.28 6.24
CA ARG A 137 -7.36 -2.14 6.31
C ARG A 137 -6.25 -2.25 5.28
N ILE A 138 -5.61 -3.42 5.14
CA ILE A 138 -4.58 -3.65 4.12
C ILE A 138 -5.14 -3.36 2.73
N LEU A 139 -6.30 -3.92 2.39
CA LEU A 139 -6.90 -3.71 1.06
C LEU A 139 -7.24 -2.23 0.79
N GLN A 140 -7.72 -1.50 1.80
CA GLN A 140 -7.95 -0.06 1.70
C GLN A 140 -6.64 0.73 1.49
N HIS A 141 -5.57 0.36 2.20
CA HIS A 141 -4.26 1.00 2.06
C HIS A 141 -3.68 0.82 0.65
N GLU A 142 -3.66 -0.42 0.17
CA GLU A 142 -3.10 -0.71 -1.15
C GLU A 142 -3.94 -0.10 -2.28
N PHE A 143 -5.26 -0.05 -2.11
CA PHE A 143 -6.14 0.61 -3.06
C PHE A 143 -5.93 2.13 -3.09
N ASP A 144 -5.75 2.77 -1.94
CA ASP A 144 -5.44 4.21 -1.85
C ASP A 144 -4.19 4.56 -2.68
N HIS A 145 -3.15 3.72 -2.63
CA HIS A 145 -1.96 3.90 -3.47
C HIS A 145 -2.27 3.90 -4.97
N LEU A 146 -3.23 3.11 -5.42
CA LEU A 146 -3.64 3.09 -6.83
C LEU A 146 -4.38 4.37 -7.25
N ASP A 147 -5.00 5.06 -6.29
CA ASP A 147 -5.68 6.33 -6.50
C ASP A 147 -4.77 7.54 -6.28
N GLY A 148 -3.49 7.31 -5.97
CA GLY A 148 -2.50 8.36 -5.72
C GLY A 148 -2.65 9.00 -4.34
N LEU A 149 -3.08 8.21 -3.35
CA LEU A 149 -3.23 8.63 -1.96
C LEU A 149 -2.28 7.82 -1.08
N LEU A 150 -1.73 8.48 -0.06
CA LEU A 150 -1.02 7.85 1.05
C LEU A 150 -1.92 7.84 2.28
N TYR A 151 -1.65 6.95 3.24
CA TYR A 151 -2.40 6.94 4.51
C TYR A 151 -2.33 8.29 5.24
N THR A 152 -1.23 9.04 5.08
CA THR A 152 -1.06 10.39 5.66
C THR A 152 -2.09 11.39 5.14
N ASP A 153 -2.64 11.17 3.95
CA ASP A 153 -3.70 12.02 3.36
C ASP A 153 -5.08 11.72 3.96
N ARG A 154 -5.21 10.59 4.67
CA ARG A 154 -6.43 10.14 5.35
C ARG A 154 -6.46 10.55 6.83
N LEU A 155 -5.33 11.02 7.38
CA LEU A 155 -5.21 11.33 8.81
C LEU A 155 -6.07 12.52 9.23
N GLU A 156 -6.46 12.51 10.50
CA GLU A 156 -7.14 13.64 11.12
C GLU A 156 -6.25 14.91 11.17
N HIS A 157 -6.91 16.06 11.28
CA HIS A 157 -6.27 17.37 11.17
C HIS A 157 -5.13 17.58 12.18
N GLU A 158 -5.17 16.93 13.34
CA GLU A 158 -4.11 17.05 14.34
C GLU A 158 -2.76 16.50 13.88
N HIS A 159 -2.75 15.47 13.01
CA HIS A 159 -1.52 14.83 12.52
C HIS A 159 -0.89 15.56 11.33
N VAL A 160 -1.61 16.50 10.70
CA VAL A 160 -1.11 17.27 9.54
C VAL A 160 0.20 18.01 9.86
N LYS A 161 0.28 18.66 11.02
CA LYS A 161 1.49 19.40 11.44
C LYS A 161 2.67 18.46 11.76
N PRO A 162 2.49 17.38 12.56
CA PRO A 162 3.50 16.33 12.72
C PRO A 162 4.04 15.78 11.39
N VAL A 163 3.16 15.35 10.48
CA VAL A 163 3.54 14.80 9.17
C VAL A 163 4.36 15.81 8.37
N ALA A 164 3.89 17.05 8.23
CA ALA A 164 4.63 18.09 7.51
C ALA A 164 6.01 18.39 8.11
N LYS A 165 6.13 18.30 9.44
CA LYS A 165 7.41 18.47 10.15
C LYS A 165 8.38 17.32 9.86
N ILE A 166 7.88 16.08 9.82
CA ILE A 166 8.67 14.89 9.45
C ILE A 166 9.17 15.03 8.02
N ILE A 167 8.25 15.26 7.06
CA ILE A 167 8.59 15.44 5.64
C ILE A 167 9.74 16.46 5.48
N ARG A 168 9.61 17.63 6.11
CA ARG A 168 10.64 18.67 6.04
C ARG A 168 11.97 18.25 6.67
N LYS A 169 11.95 17.55 7.80
CA LYS A 169 13.16 17.11 8.51
C LYS A 169 13.91 16.03 7.74
N SER A 170 13.17 15.09 7.15
CA SER A 170 13.73 14.01 6.34
C SER A 170 14.12 14.46 4.93
N GLY A 171 13.78 15.72 4.57
CA GLY A 171 14.02 16.26 3.23
C GLY A 171 13.12 15.66 2.16
N TRP A 172 12.04 14.95 2.55
CA TRP A 172 11.05 14.35 1.68
C TRP A 172 10.12 15.39 1.04
N GLY A 173 9.15 14.95 0.23
CA GLY A 173 8.21 15.84 -0.43
C GLY A 173 8.73 16.42 -1.75
N VAL A 174 9.84 15.87 -2.27
CA VAL A 174 10.37 16.19 -3.61
C VAL A 174 10.55 14.91 -4.44
N PRO A 175 10.51 15.00 -5.78
CA PRO A 175 10.61 13.82 -6.64
C PRO A 175 11.93 13.06 -6.52
N GLY A 176 11.89 11.76 -6.84
CA GLY A 176 13.07 10.92 -7.04
C GLY A 176 13.68 10.31 -5.78
N GLN A 177 13.00 10.43 -4.64
CA GLN A 177 13.45 9.78 -3.41
C GLN A 177 12.93 8.35 -3.32
N SER A 178 13.83 7.45 -2.96
CA SER A 178 13.53 6.04 -2.79
C SER A 178 14.54 5.40 -1.83
N TRP A 179 14.21 4.22 -1.34
CA TRP A 179 15.11 3.35 -0.60
C TRP A 179 15.02 1.93 -1.14
N LEU A 180 16.09 1.15 -0.99
CA LEU A 180 16.16 -0.24 -1.44
C LEU A 180 16.11 -1.18 -0.23
N PRO A 181 15.04 -1.99 -0.07
CA PRO A 181 14.98 -3.02 0.96
C PRO A 181 16.18 -3.97 0.91
N GLY A 182 16.62 -4.44 2.08
CA GLY A 182 17.80 -5.31 2.22
C GLY A 182 19.16 -4.62 2.02
N ARG A 183 19.18 -3.34 1.63
CA ARG A 183 20.42 -2.57 1.43
C ARG A 183 20.44 -1.27 2.23
N ASP A 184 19.37 -0.50 2.18
CA ASP A 184 19.28 0.78 2.87
C ASP A 184 18.64 0.58 4.25
N HIS A 185 19.29 1.08 5.30
CA HIS A 185 18.77 1.07 6.66
C HIS A 185 18.22 2.46 7.00
N LEU A 186 16.90 2.57 7.07
CA LEU A 186 16.22 3.86 7.32
C LEU A 186 16.10 4.21 8.81
N GLU A 187 16.54 3.30 9.69
CA GLU A 187 16.47 3.43 11.16
C GLU A 187 17.83 3.82 11.81
N ASP A 188 18.87 4.05 11.00
CA ASP A 188 20.21 4.47 11.45
C ASP A 188 20.41 5.99 11.56
#